data_AF-A0A2H1X0E8-F1
#
_entry.id   AF-A0A2H1X0E8-F1
#
_cell.length_a   1.000
_cell.length_b   1.000
_cell.length_c   1.000
_cell.angle_alpha   90.00
_cell.angle_beta   90.00
_cell.angle_gamma   90.00
#
_symmetry.space_group_name_H-M   'P 1'
#
loop_
_entity.id
_entity.type
_entity.pdbx_description
1 polymer ?
#
loop_
_entity_poly.entity_id
_entity_poly.type
_entity_poly.pdbx_seq_one_letter_code
_entity_poly.pdbx_strand_id
1 'polypeptide(L)' 'MGYSTVLQIVHETCSAIWNVVLLAIADANYRFVVVDIGAYGRNSYSGILSSSRLGQSLNNNTLDIPPNKCL' A
#
# COMPACT_ATOMS: atom_id res chain seq x y z
N MET A 1 18.95 3.36 27.90
CA MET A 1 20.00 3.87 26.99
C MET A 1 19.32 4.83 26.04
N GLY A 2 19.47 6.13 26.31
CA GLY A 2 18.62 7.19 25.78
C GLY A 2 19.06 7.66 24.41
N TYR A 3 18.19 7.49 23.42
CA TYR A 3 18.27 8.27 22.19
C TYR A 3 17.97 9.73 22.55
N SER A 4 18.80 10.68 22.13
CA SER A 4 18.49 12.10 22.32
C SER A 4 17.23 12.47 21.54
N THR A 5 16.49 13.49 21.99
CA THR A 5 15.27 13.96 21.31
C THR A 5 15.52 14.26 19.82
N VAL A 6 16.71 14.78 19.50
CA VAL A 6 17.13 15.00 18.10
C VAL A 6 17.24 13.69 17.34
N LEU A 7 17.84 12.66 17.93
CA LEU A 7 18.01 11.35 17.30
C LEU A 7 16.65 10.66 17.09
N GLN A 8 15.72 10.81 18.03
CA GLN A 8 14.35 10.33 17.89
C GLN A 8 13.59 11.07 16.77
N ILE A 9 13.70 12.41 16.71
CA ILE A 9 13.08 13.21 15.64
C ILE A 9 13.66 12.83 14.27
N VAL A 10 14.98 12.73 14.15
CA VAL A 10 15.65 12.35 12.89
C VAL A 10 15.22 10.94 12.46
N HIS A 11 15.16 9.99 13.40
CA HIS A 11 14.73 8.63 13.11
C HIS A 11 13.26 8.57 12.64
N GLU A 12 12.35 9.26 13.35
CA GLU A 12 10.94 9.29 12.99
C GLU A 12 10.69 10.01 11.65
N THR A 13 11.38 11.12 11.40
CA THR A 13 11.25 11.88 10.14
C THR A 13 11.85 11.13 8.96
N CYS A 14 13.03 10.52 9.11
CA CYS A 14 13.64 9.66 8.08
C CYS A 14 12.75 8.46 7.73
N SER A 15 12.16 7.81 8.74
CA SER A 15 11.23 6.72 8.51
C SER A 15 9.96 7.23 7.80
N ALA A 16 9.43 8.38 8.18
CA ALA A 16 8.26 8.95 7.50
C ALA A 16 8.52 9.27 6.02
N ILE A 17 9.70 9.77 5.66
CA ILE A 17 10.00 10.14 4.27
C ILE A 17 10.34 8.92 3.41
N TRP A 18 11.10 7.93 3.87
CA TRP A 18 11.62 6.88 2.96
C TRP A 18 10.70 5.70 2.67
N ASN A 19 9.48 5.69 3.22
CA ASN A 19 8.56 4.58 2.98
C ASN A 19 7.85 4.75 1.63
N VAL A 20 8.25 3.92 0.67
CA VAL A 20 7.50 3.68 -0.58
C VAL A 20 6.67 2.42 -0.37
N VAL A 21 5.35 2.53 -0.56
CA VAL A 21 4.44 1.37 -0.52
C VAL A 21 4.06 0.95 -1.94
N LEU A 22 4.08 -0.36 -2.16
CA LEU A 22 3.67 -1.01 -3.40
C LEU A 22 2.45 -1.89 -3.10
N LEU A 23 1.35 -1.61 -3.77
CA LEU A 23 0.13 -2.43 -3.75
C LEU A 23 0.07 -3.21 -5.06
N ALA A 24 -0.20 -4.51 -5.00
CA ALA A 24 -0.31 -5.32 -6.21
C ALA A 24 -1.42 -6.36 -6.08
N ILE A 25 -2.09 -6.66 -7.20
CA ILE A 25 -3.02 -7.78 -7.35
C ILE A 25 -2.33 -8.83 -8.21
N ALA A 26 -2.35 -10.08 -7.76
CA ALA A 26 -1.89 -11.23 -8.50
C ALA A 26 -3.06 -12.14 -8.88
N ASP A 27 -3.00 -12.75 -10.07
CA ASP A 27 -3.95 -13.77 -10.50
C ASP A 27 -3.67 -15.14 -9.86
N ALA A 28 -4.52 -16.12 -10.15
CA ALA A 28 -4.36 -17.50 -9.68
C ALA A 28 -3.08 -18.20 -10.21
N ASN A 29 -2.41 -17.62 -11.21
CA ASN A 29 -1.14 -18.10 -11.75
C ASN A 29 0.07 -17.38 -11.14
N TYR A 30 -0.12 -16.65 -10.03
CA TYR A 30 0.90 -15.86 -9.36
C TYR A 30 1.53 -14.77 -10.24
N ARG A 31 0.77 -14.23 -11.21
CA ARG A 31 1.21 -13.13 -12.07
C ARG A 31 0.60 -11.83 -11.59
N PHE A 32 1.41 -10.78 -11.46
CA PHE A 32 0.90 -9.44 -11.17
C PHE A 32 0.05 -8.94 -12.35
N VAL A 33 -1.22 -8.68 -12.09
CA VAL A 33 -2.18 -8.13 -13.07
C VAL A 33 -2.35 -6.63 -12.91
N VAL A 34 -2.16 -6.12 -11.69
CA VAL A 34 -2.19 -4.69 -11.37
C VAL A 34 -1.09 -4.41 -10.36
N VAL A 35 -0.34 -3.33 -10.59
CA VAL A 35 0.63 -2.78 -9.64
C VAL A 35 0.31 -1.30 -9.48
N ASP A 36 0.00 -0.89 -8.25
CA ASP A 36 -0.16 0.50 -7.85
C ASP A 36 1.06 0.89 -7.00
N ILE A 37 1.89 1.75 -7.59
CA ILE A 37 3.11 2.26 -6.97
C ILE A 37 2.75 3.60 -6.35
N GLY A 38 2.46 3.59 -5.05
CA GLY A 38 1.95 4.80 -4.43
C GLY A 38 1.82 4.73 -2.91
N ALA A 39 2.69 5.48 -2.24
CA ALA A 39 2.38 6.59 -1.34
C ALA A 39 3.68 6.89 -0.58
N TYR A 40 4.24 8.07 -0.79
CA TYR A 40 5.41 8.53 -0.07
C TYR A 40 4.93 9.16 1.24
N GLY A 41 5.43 8.71 2.39
CA GLY A 41 5.02 9.27 3.67
C GLY A 41 4.62 8.26 4.73
N ARG A 42 4.24 8.77 5.90
CA ARG A 42 3.75 8.00 7.06
C ARG A 42 2.25 7.71 6.95
N ASN A 43 1.81 7.14 5.83
CA ASN A 43 0.43 6.70 5.70
C ASN A 43 0.32 5.24 6.16
N SER A 44 -0.73 4.92 6.92
CA SER A 44 -1.01 3.52 7.25
C SER A 44 -1.32 2.74 5.98
N TYR A 45 -0.98 1.46 5.93
CA TYR A 45 -1.30 0.59 4.80
C TYR A 45 -2.78 0.64 4.40
N SER A 46 -3.68 0.75 5.39
CA SER A 46 -5.12 0.91 5.17
C SER A 46 -5.50 2.26 4.57
N GLY A 47 -4.85 3.35 4.99
CA GLY A 47 -5.05 4.68 4.41
C GLY A 47 -4.54 4.76 2.97
N ILE A 48 -3.40 4.11 2.69
CA ILE A 48 -2.84 3.99 1.34
C ILE A 48 -3.79 3.18 0.46
N LEU A 49 -4.24 2.00 0.91
CA LEU A 49 -5.20 1.19 0.16
C LEU A 49 -6.48 1.97 -0.12
N SER A 50 -7.11 2.58 0.91
CA SER A 50 -8.36 3.33 0.77
C SER A 50 -8.24 4.54 -0.18
N SER A 51 -7.10 5.24 -0.17
CA SER A 51 -6.85 6.39 -1.04
C SER A 51 -6.30 6.03 -2.43
N SER A 52 -5.72 4.84 -2.59
CA SER A 52 -5.16 4.36 -3.87
C SER A 52 -6.24 4.16 -4.93
N ARG A 53 -5.84 4.26 -6.21
CA ARG A 53 -6.75 3.97 -7.32
C ARG A 53 -7.18 2.51 -7.28
N LEU A 54 -6.24 1.62 -6.93
CA LEU A 54 -6.52 0.20 -6.77
C LEU A 54 -7.60 -0.07 -5.72
N GLY A 55 -7.48 0.50 -4.52
CA GLY A 55 -8.47 0.28 -3.46
C GLY A 55 -9.81 0.96 -3.72
N GLN A 56 -9.84 2.13 -4.38
CA GLN A 56 -11.09 2.73 -4.85
C GLN A 56 -11.78 1.86 -5.90
N SER A 57 -11.05 1.33 -6.87
CA SER A 57 -11.59 0.43 -7.88
C SER A 57 -12.08 -0.89 -7.28
N LEU A 58 -11.40 -1.40 -6.24
CA LEU A 58 -11.85 -2.57 -5.48
C LEU A 58 -13.18 -2.29 -4.78
N ASN A 59 -13.28 -1.17 -4.06
CA ASN A 59 -14.49 -0.80 -3.32
C ASN A 59 -15.67 -0.50 -4.26
N ASN A 60 -15.40 0.04 -5.45
CA ASN A 60 -16.42 0.37 -6.44
C ASN A 60 -16.76 -0.80 -7.38
N ASN A 61 -16.16 -1.98 -7.18
CA ASN A 61 -16.33 -3.16 -8.04
C ASN A 61 -16.00 -2.91 -9.53
N THR A 62 -15.03 -2.04 -9.82
CA THR A 62 -14.63 -1.69 -11.20
C THR A 62 -13.34 -2.39 -11.64
N LEU A 63 -12.82 -3.32 -10.84
CA LEU A 63 -11.63 -4.13 -11.17
C LEU A 63 -11.94 -5.31 -12.10
N ASP A 64 -13.18 -5.48 -12.56
CA ASP A 64 -13.63 -6.59 -13.42
C ASP A 64 -13.16 -7.97 -12.92
N ILE A 65 -13.18 -8.17 -11.60
CA ILE A 65 -12.77 -9.43 -10.97
C ILE A 65 -13.77 -10.52 -11.38
N PRO A 66 -13.32 -11.64 -11.96
CA PRO A 66 -14.22 -12.70 -12.40
C PRO A 66 -14.98 -13.29 -11.20
N PRO A 67 -16.23 -13.75 -11.41
CA PRO A 67 -17.01 -14.37 -10.36
C PRO A 67 -16.28 -15.60 -9.81
N ASN A 68 -16.58 -15.94 -8.55
CA ASN A 68 -15.99 -17.11 -7.91
C ASN A 68 -16.24 -18.35 -8.78
N LYS A 69 -15.16 -19.05 -9.13
CA LYS A 69 -15.27 -20.30 -9.88
C LYS A 69 -15.70 -21.37 -8.89
N CYS A 70 -16.89 -21.96 -9.09
CA CYS A 70 -17.26 -23.18 -8.38
C CYS A 70 -16.18 -24.23 -8.64
N LEU A 71 -15.60 -24.77 -7.55
CA LEU A 71 -14.57 -25.80 -7.56
C LEU A 71 -15.15 -27.15 -8.02
#